data_AF-A0A847LMR8-F1
#
_entry.id   AF-A0A847LMR8-F1
#
_cell.length_a   1.000
_cell.length_b   1.000
_cell.length_c   1.000
_cell.angle_alpha   90.00
_cell.angle_beta   90.00
_cell.angle_gamma   90.00
#
_symmetry.space_group_name_H-M   'P 1'
#
loop_
_entity.id
_entity.type
_entity.pdbx_description
1 polymer ?
#
loop_
_entity_poly.entity_id
_entity_poly.type
_entity_poly.pdbx_seq_one_letter_code
_entity_poly.pdbx_strand_id
1 'polypeptide(L)'
;MGETGYLLDTALAMALTQLGQPGDLASFTFVPAPLLRFGQVAFIKNRFWSALPEFQEETWDSSDAHPGLCVSDGPVEVAFGTSRLGRPRPAAAEPFRVDPPDCDVLKKSAVFLLKERRPIVPGVLHLREEGPGILKERRLKDLARRLQRCHQMALPGRGSDHG
;
A
#
# COMPACT_ATOMS: atom_id res chain seq x y z
N MET A 1 3.69 27.64 4.95
CA MET A 1 4.57 27.01 5.97
C MET A 1 3.66 26.63 7.13
N GLY A 2 3.50 25.40 7.59
CA GLY A 2 3.95 24.07 7.16
C GLY A 2 3.07 23.05 7.88
N GLU A 3 2.58 22.04 7.18
CA GLU A 3 1.69 20.99 7.72
C GLU A 3 2.28 19.58 7.59
N THR A 4 3.60 19.48 7.39
CA THR A 4 4.30 18.19 7.21
C THR A 4 4.79 17.56 8.53
N GLY A 5 4.53 18.19 9.69
CA GLY A 5 5.03 17.74 11.00
C GLY A 5 4.28 16.52 11.59
N TYR A 6 2.96 16.46 11.44
CA TYR A 6 2.13 15.53 12.23
C TYR A 6 2.22 14.05 11.79
N LEU A 7 2.54 13.78 10.52
CA LEU A 7 2.61 12.41 10.00
C LEU A 7 3.95 11.72 10.31
N LEU A 8 5.05 12.49 10.41
CA LEU A 8 6.36 11.95 10.77
C LEU A 8 6.39 11.49 12.23
N ASP A 9 5.75 12.26 13.12
CA ASP A 9 5.67 11.97 14.56
C ASP A 9 4.91 10.68 14.87
N THR A 10 3.86 10.37 14.10
CA THR A 10 3.04 9.17 14.35
C THR A 10 3.79 7.89 13.96
N ALA A 11 4.52 7.91 12.83
CA ALA A 11 5.35 6.78 12.40
C ALA A 11 6.54 6.56 13.35
N LEU A 12 7.16 7.64 13.83
CA LEU A 12 8.24 7.59 14.81
C LEU A 12 7.75 7.08 16.17
N ALA A 13 6.60 7.56 16.65
CA ALA A 13 6.01 7.11 17.91
C ALA A 13 5.67 5.61 17.89
N MET A 14 5.16 5.09 16.77
CA MET A 14 4.90 3.66 16.60
C MET A 14 6.19 2.81 16.50
N ALA A 15 7.27 3.37 15.96
CA ALA A 15 8.58 2.70 15.93
C ALA A 15 9.20 2.64 17.34
N LEU A 16 9.14 3.74 18.10
CA LEU A 16 9.64 3.82 19.47
C LEU A 16 8.85 2.92 20.44
N THR A 17 7.53 2.82 20.26
CA THR A 17 6.68 1.93 21.07
C THR A 17 7.06 0.45 20.89
N GLN A 18 7.55 0.06 19.71
CA GLN A 18 8.01 -1.31 19.44
C GLN A 18 9.42 -1.58 19.99
N LEU A 19 10.26 -0.55 20.11
CA LEU A 19 11.59 -0.64 20.75
C LEU A 19 11.53 -0.76 22.28
N GLY A 20 10.40 -0.40 22.90
CA GLY A 20 10.20 -0.50 24.35
C GLY A 20 9.84 -1.89 24.88
N GLN A 21 9.76 -2.92 24.02
CA GLN A 21 9.52 -4.29 24.47
C GLN A 21 10.85 -4.93 24.91
N PRO A 22 10.96 -5.41 26.17
CA PRO A 22 12.18 -6.04 26.66
C PRO A 22 12.33 -7.45 26.07
N GLY A 23 12.85 -7.52 24.85
CA GLY A 23 13.33 -8.73 24.21
C GLY A 23 14.78 -8.53 23.81
N ASP A 24 15.64 -9.48 24.19
CA ASP A 24 17.09 -9.54 24.01
C ASP A 24 17.64 -8.74 22.80
N LEU A 25 18.13 -7.53 23.09
CA LEU A 25 18.60 -6.54 22.12
C LEU A 25 19.99 -6.85 21.52
N ALA A 26 20.66 -7.90 21.99
CA ALA A 26 22.06 -8.16 21.64
C ALA A 26 22.25 -8.92 20.31
N SER A 27 21.18 -9.46 19.71
CA SER A 27 21.28 -10.31 18.49
C SER A 27 20.50 -9.80 17.28
N PHE A 28 19.82 -8.65 17.40
CA PHE A 28 19.04 -8.09 16.30
C PHE A 28 19.87 -7.10 15.48
N THR A 29 20.60 -7.60 14.50
CA THR A 29 21.08 -6.76 13.40
C THR A 29 19.85 -6.34 12.58
N PHE A 30 19.29 -5.16 12.87
CA PHE A 30 18.24 -4.58 12.05
C PHE A 30 18.86 -4.15 10.72
N VAL A 31 18.88 -5.08 9.76
CA VAL A 31 19.10 -4.76 8.35
C VAL A 31 17.72 -4.42 7.80
N PRO A 32 17.37 -3.14 7.55
CA PRO A 32 16.14 -2.82 6.85
C PRO A 32 16.30 -3.32 5.42
N ALA A 33 15.90 -4.56 5.17
CA ALA A 33 15.63 -5.00 3.81
C ALA A 33 14.57 -4.03 3.24
N PRO A 34 14.65 -3.62 1.96
CA PRO A 34 13.54 -2.90 1.35
C PRO A 34 12.32 -3.82 1.45
N LEU A 35 11.36 -3.43 2.30
CA LEU A 35 10.24 -4.27 2.71
C LEU A 35 9.38 -4.70 1.53
N LEU A 36 9.21 -3.78 0.58
CA LEU A 36 8.60 -4.01 -0.71
C LEU A 36 9.25 -3.06 -1.72
N ARG A 37 9.32 -3.49 -2.97
CA ARG A 37 9.71 -2.70 -4.14
C ARG A 37 8.48 -2.32 -4.94
N PHE A 38 8.60 -1.29 -5.77
CA PHE A 38 7.52 -0.87 -6.65
C PHE A 38 6.93 -2.06 -7.43
N GLY A 39 5.61 -2.14 -7.42
CA GLY A 39 4.86 -3.19 -8.10
C GLY A 39 4.90 -4.56 -7.43
N GLN A 40 5.46 -4.68 -6.22
CA GLN A 40 5.29 -5.90 -5.43
C GLN A 40 3.91 -5.93 -4.76
N VAL A 41 3.31 -7.12 -4.76
CA VAL A 41 2.09 -7.43 -4.02
C VAL A 41 2.47 -8.26 -2.80
N ALA A 42 2.02 -7.82 -1.63
CA ALA A 42 2.13 -8.55 -0.38
C ALA A 42 0.79 -8.57 0.36
N PHE A 43 0.73 -9.30 1.46
CA PHE A 43 -0.47 -9.33 2.29
C PHE A 43 -0.28 -8.47 3.53
N ILE A 44 -1.30 -7.68 3.89
CA ILE A 44 -1.35 -6.77 5.01
C ILE A 44 -2.27 -7.35 6.07
N LYS A 45 -1.84 -7.34 7.33
CA LYS A 45 -2.65 -7.85 8.45
C LYS A 45 -3.98 -7.11 8.55
N ASN A 46 -5.06 -7.85 8.80
CA ASN A 46 -6.43 -7.34 8.82
C ASN A 46 -6.60 -6.08 9.67
N ARG A 47 -6.03 -6.04 10.88
CA ARG A 47 -6.14 -4.89 11.80
C ARG A 47 -5.74 -3.53 11.21
N PHE A 48 -4.82 -3.51 10.23
CA PHE A 48 -4.37 -2.28 9.57
C PHE A 48 -5.23 -1.93 8.36
N TRP A 49 -5.79 -2.96 7.71
CA TRP A 49 -6.71 -2.79 6.60
C TRP A 49 -8.10 -2.36 7.09
N SER A 50 -8.58 -2.92 8.20
CA SER A 50 -9.88 -2.60 8.81
C SER A 50 -9.94 -1.22 9.44
N ALA A 51 -8.79 -0.59 9.69
CA ALA A 51 -8.71 0.79 10.15
C ALA A 51 -9.05 1.81 9.05
N LEU A 52 -9.18 1.39 7.79
CA LEU A 52 -9.43 2.26 6.65
C LEU A 52 -10.94 2.41 6.38
N PRO A 53 -11.50 3.64 6.44
CA PRO A 53 -12.93 3.89 6.19
C PRO A 53 -13.43 3.32 4.86
N GLU A 54 -12.61 3.34 3.81
CA GLU A 54 -12.95 2.89 2.46
C GLU A 54 -13.17 1.37 2.38
N PHE A 55 -12.71 0.63 3.38
CA PHE A 55 -12.78 -0.83 3.46
C PHE A 55 -13.60 -1.34 4.65
N GLN A 56 -14.13 -0.47 5.53
CA GLN A 56 -14.90 -0.87 6.72
C GLN A 56 -16.13 -1.73 6.39
N GLU A 57 -16.80 -1.51 5.26
CA GLU A 57 -17.94 -2.35 4.88
C GLU A 57 -17.53 -3.72 4.33
N GLU A 58 -16.24 -3.94 4.13
CA GLU A 58 -15.63 -5.18 3.63
C GLU A 58 -14.90 -5.97 4.73
N THR A 59 -14.82 -5.44 5.95
CA THR A 59 -14.17 -6.08 7.13
C THR A 59 -15.02 -7.15 7.79
N TRP A 60 -16.23 -7.43 7.29
CA TRP A 60 -17.08 -8.48 7.86
C TRP A 60 -16.55 -9.91 7.65
N ASP A 61 -15.40 -10.07 6.98
CA ASP A 61 -14.74 -11.37 6.81
C ASP A 61 -13.66 -11.66 7.85
N SER A 62 -13.53 -12.96 8.09
CA SER A 62 -12.54 -13.66 8.92
C SER A 62 -11.11 -13.71 8.35
N SER A 63 -10.81 -13.02 7.24
CA SER A 63 -9.48 -13.08 6.63
C SER A 63 -8.45 -12.34 7.49
N ASP A 64 -7.41 -13.03 7.92
CA ASP A 64 -6.33 -12.46 8.73
C ASP A 64 -5.45 -11.46 7.95
N ALA A 65 -5.55 -11.44 6.62
CA ALA A 65 -4.80 -10.53 5.78
C ALA A 65 -5.48 -10.22 4.44
N HIS A 66 -5.10 -9.07 3.87
CA HIS A 66 -5.64 -8.53 2.61
C HIS A 66 -4.51 -8.10 1.67
N PRO A 67 -4.70 -8.14 0.34
CA PRO A 67 -3.63 -7.79 -0.58
C PRO A 67 -3.31 -6.29 -0.51
N GLY A 68 -2.03 -5.97 -0.62
CA GLY A 68 -1.49 -4.62 -0.74
C GLY A 68 -0.48 -4.55 -1.88
N LEU A 69 -0.58 -3.52 -2.72
CA LEU A 69 0.31 -3.26 -3.84
C LEU A 69 1.25 -2.10 -3.52
N CYS A 70 2.56 -2.36 -3.52
CA CYS A 70 3.57 -1.32 -3.38
C CYS A 70 3.61 -0.42 -4.60
N VAL A 71 3.51 0.88 -4.38
CA VAL A 71 3.38 1.92 -5.42
C VAL A 71 4.49 2.96 -5.37
N SER A 72 5.52 2.75 -4.55
CA SER A 72 6.71 3.61 -4.45
C SER A 72 8.00 2.78 -4.44
N ASP A 73 9.12 3.41 -4.83
CA ASP A 73 10.48 2.86 -4.70
C ASP A 73 11.23 3.44 -3.46
N GLY A 74 10.58 4.33 -2.71
CA GLY A 74 11.12 5.04 -1.54
C GLY A 74 10.48 4.60 -0.22
N PRO A 75 10.08 5.54 0.68
CA PRO A 75 9.22 5.18 1.82
C PRO A 75 8.04 4.35 1.32
N VAL A 76 7.88 3.14 1.85
CA VAL A 76 6.99 2.14 1.25
C VAL A 76 5.55 2.62 1.34
N GLU A 77 4.99 3.00 0.20
CA GLU A 77 3.58 3.34 0.04
C GLU A 77 2.86 2.16 -0.58
N VAL A 78 1.74 1.79 0.02
CA VAL A 78 0.92 0.69 -0.45
C VAL A 78 -0.49 1.17 -0.76
N ALA A 79 -0.96 0.81 -1.96
CA ALA A 79 -2.38 0.83 -2.27
C ALA A 79 -3.02 -0.44 -1.68
N PHE A 80 -3.97 -0.25 -0.78
CA PHE A 80 -4.72 -1.35 -0.17
C PHE A 80 -5.69 -1.94 -1.19
N GLY A 81 -5.83 -3.26 -1.17
CA GLY A 81 -6.65 -3.98 -2.12
C GLY A 81 -7.59 -4.98 -1.47
N THR A 82 -8.52 -5.45 -2.29
CA THR A 82 -9.56 -6.41 -1.90
C THR A 82 -9.85 -7.35 -3.07
N SER A 83 -10.07 -8.62 -2.78
CA SER A 83 -10.56 -9.59 -3.76
C SER A 83 -12.08 -9.60 -3.88
N ARG A 84 -12.78 -8.76 -3.12
CA ARG A 84 -14.26 -8.64 -3.13
C ARG A 84 -14.70 -7.66 -4.21
N LEU A 85 -14.80 -8.16 -5.44
CA LEU A 85 -15.08 -7.36 -6.64
C LEU A 85 -16.57 -7.02 -6.83
N GLY A 86 -17.47 -7.49 -5.96
CA GLY A 86 -18.92 -7.39 -6.15
C GLY A 86 -19.53 -6.00 -5.96
N ARG A 87 -18.75 -5.02 -5.49
CA ARG A 87 -19.21 -3.65 -5.28
C ARG A 87 -18.52 -2.69 -6.26
N PRO A 88 -19.28 -1.78 -6.90
CA PRO A 88 -18.69 -0.76 -7.75
C PRO A 88 -17.77 0.14 -6.93
N ARG A 89 -16.58 0.42 -7.47
CA ARG A 89 -15.63 1.36 -6.88
C ARG A 89 -15.76 2.72 -7.57
N PRO A 90 -15.72 3.84 -6.83
CA PRO A 90 -15.71 5.16 -7.45
C PRO A 90 -14.53 5.26 -8.44
N ALA A 91 -14.79 5.70 -9.66
CA ALA A 91 -13.72 5.92 -10.65
C ALA A 91 -12.66 6.91 -10.11
N ALA A 92 -13.08 7.86 -9.27
CA ALA A 92 -12.22 8.82 -8.61
C ALA A 92 -11.11 8.17 -7.75
N ALA A 93 -11.33 6.97 -7.22
CA ALA A 93 -10.36 6.20 -6.43
C ALA A 93 -9.26 5.54 -7.28
N GLU A 94 -9.34 5.67 -8.62
CA GLU A 94 -8.46 5.05 -9.61
C GLU A 94 -8.26 3.55 -9.34
N PRO A 95 -9.32 2.72 -9.47
CA PRO A 95 -9.23 1.29 -9.21
C PRO A 95 -8.27 0.60 -10.20
N PHE A 96 -7.35 -0.18 -9.66
CA PHE A 96 -6.38 -0.97 -10.41
C PHE A 96 -6.59 -2.45 -10.12
N ARG A 97 -7.11 -3.18 -11.11
CA ARG A 97 -7.39 -4.61 -10.98
C ARG A 97 -6.17 -5.45 -11.34
N VAL A 98 -5.76 -6.39 -10.52
CA VAL A 98 -4.71 -7.37 -10.85
C VAL A 98 -5.34 -8.74 -10.80
N ASP A 99 -5.18 -9.50 -11.87
CA ASP A 99 -5.65 -10.89 -11.95
C ASP A 99 -4.50 -11.86 -11.62
N PRO A 100 -4.77 -13.11 -11.21
CA PRO A 100 -3.72 -14.08 -10.90
C PRO A 100 -2.65 -14.24 -11.98
N PRO A 101 -2.97 -14.24 -13.30
CA PRO A 101 -1.95 -14.32 -14.34
C PRO A 101 -1.01 -13.12 -14.40
N ASP A 102 -1.32 -12.01 -13.73
CA ASP A 102 -0.48 -10.81 -13.67
C ASP A 102 0.44 -10.78 -12.44
N CYS A 103 0.13 -11.57 -11.41
CA CYS A 103 0.90 -11.65 -10.18
C CYS A 103 0.60 -12.96 -9.45
N ASP A 104 1.58 -13.87 -9.45
CA ASP A 104 1.34 -15.27 -9.09
C ASP A 104 1.04 -15.47 -7.59
N VAL A 105 1.33 -14.47 -6.73
CA VAL A 105 0.99 -14.49 -5.30
C VAL A 105 -0.52 -14.33 -5.05
N LEU A 106 -1.26 -13.81 -6.04
CA LEU A 106 -2.71 -13.61 -5.95
C LEU A 106 -3.45 -14.87 -6.40
N LYS A 107 -4.13 -15.56 -5.47
CA LYS A 107 -4.99 -16.72 -5.78
C LYS A 107 -6.32 -16.33 -6.43
N LYS A 108 -6.71 -15.05 -6.32
CA LYS A 108 -7.93 -14.46 -6.88
C LYS A 108 -7.62 -13.06 -7.38
N SER A 109 -8.41 -12.57 -8.32
CA SER A 109 -8.35 -11.18 -8.75
C SER A 109 -8.54 -10.22 -7.57
N ALA A 110 -7.76 -9.15 -7.55
CA ALA A 110 -7.84 -8.11 -6.53
C ALA A 110 -7.94 -6.73 -7.19
N VAL A 111 -8.65 -5.81 -6.54
CA VAL A 111 -8.68 -4.39 -6.92
C VAL A 111 -7.99 -3.58 -5.85
N PHE A 112 -7.06 -2.73 -6.28
CA PHE A 112 -6.30 -1.79 -5.47
C PHE A 112 -6.76 -0.36 -5.73
N LEU A 113 -6.90 0.46 -4.70
CA LEU A 113 -7.32 1.85 -4.84
C LEU A 113 -6.08 2.75 -4.86
N LEU A 114 -5.63 3.17 -6.05
CA LEU A 114 -4.32 3.84 -6.20
C LEU A 114 -4.25 5.24 -5.58
N LYS A 115 -5.39 5.94 -5.46
CA LYS A 115 -5.44 7.24 -4.80
C LYS A 115 -5.50 7.14 -3.28
N GLU A 116 -5.92 5.99 -2.74
CA GLU A 116 -6.00 5.72 -1.30
C GLU A 116 -4.73 5.03 -0.78
N ARG A 117 -3.58 5.26 -1.43
CA ARG A 117 -2.30 4.71 -1.01
C ARG A 117 -1.83 5.35 0.30
N ARG A 118 -1.19 4.56 1.16
CA ARG A 118 -0.67 5.02 2.45
C ARG A 118 0.76 4.53 2.68
N PRO A 119 1.60 5.30 3.39
CA PRO A 119 2.87 4.77 3.89
C PRO A 119 2.61 3.65 4.89
N ILE A 120 3.45 2.61 4.86
CA ILE A 120 3.38 1.49 5.81
C ILE A 120 4.71 1.27 6.52
N VAL A 121 4.63 0.69 7.73
CA VAL A 121 5.79 0.25 8.52
C VAL A 121 5.95 -1.28 8.44
N PRO A 122 7.16 -1.82 8.64
CA PRO A 122 7.46 -3.26 8.52
C PRO A 122 6.45 -4.20 9.20
N GLY A 123 5.99 -3.86 10.41
CA GLY A 123 5.08 -4.69 11.20
C GLY A 123 3.66 -4.87 10.63
N VAL A 124 3.32 -4.15 9.56
CA VAL A 124 2.02 -4.17 8.88
C VAL A 124 1.88 -5.40 7.97
N LEU A 125 3.00 -5.90 7.44
CA LEU A 125 3.00 -7.04 6.53
C LEU A 125 2.65 -8.34 7.27
N HIS A 126 1.85 -9.16 6.60
CA HIS A 126 1.59 -10.55 6.96
C HIS A 126 2.55 -11.42 6.15
N LEU A 127 3.59 -11.91 6.82
CA LEU A 127 4.63 -12.72 6.20
C LEU A 127 4.05 -14.10 5.85
N ARG A 128 4.07 -14.44 4.55
CA ARG A 128 3.72 -15.76 4.03
C ARG A 128 4.97 -16.45 3.51
N GLU A 129 4.96 -17.78 3.50
CA GLU A 129 6.04 -18.59 2.94
C GLU A 129 6.35 -18.23 1.48
N GLU A 130 5.29 -17.90 0.72
CA GLU A 130 5.35 -17.53 -0.70
C GLU A 130 6.07 -16.18 -0.93
N GLY A 131 6.24 -15.37 0.11
CA GLY A 131 6.81 -14.02 0.02
C GLY A 131 5.95 -13.03 -0.79
N PRO A 132 6.49 -11.83 -1.08
CA PRO A 132 5.83 -10.87 -1.96
C PRO A 132 5.93 -11.30 -3.42
N GLY A 133 4.82 -11.22 -4.16
CA GLY A 133 4.79 -11.37 -5.60
C GLY A 133 5.20 -10.08 -6.31
N ILE A 134 5.65 -10.16 -7.56
CA ILE A 134 5.90 -9.01 -8.42
C ILE A 134 4.87 -9.00 -9.56
N LEU A 135 4.38 -7.82 -9.92
CA LEU A 135 3.55 -7.68 -11.12
C LEU A 135 4.37 -8.03 -12.38
N LYS A 136 3.72 -8.66 -13.38
CA LYS A 136 4.33 -8.85 -14.70
C LYS A 136 4.57 -7.51 -15.40
N GLU A 137 5.58 -7.48 -16.27
CA GLU A 137 6.08 -6.27 -16.93
C GLU A 137 4.97 -5.40 -17.54
N ARG A 138 4.01 -6.02 -18.25
CA ARG A 138 2.88 -5.30 -18.84
C ARG A 138 2.05 -4.53 -17.80
N ARG A 139 1.78 -5.14 -16.65
CA ARG A 139 1.02 -4.50 -15.57
C ARG A 139 1.86 -3.52 -14.77
N LEU A 140 3.16 -3.76 -14.61
CA LEU A 140 4.10 -2.77 -14.04
C LEU A 140 4.08 -1.47 -14.84
N LYS A 141 4.17 -1.56 -16.17
CA LYS A 141 4.08 -0.38 -17.06
C LYS A 141 2.73 0.31 -16.94
N ASP A 142 1.64 -0.46 -16.83
CA ASP A 142 0.30 0.12 -16.64
C ASP A 142 0.16 0.84 -15.29
N LEU A 143 0.67 0.23 -14.21
CA LEU A 143 0.68 0.81 -12.87
C LEU A 143 1.43 2.16 -12.88
N ALA A 144 2.65 2.19 -13.44
CA ALA A 144 3.46 3.39 -13.54
C ALA A 144 2.73 4.53 -14.28
N ARG A 145 2.10 4.22 -15.43
CA ARG A 145 1.31 5.21 -16.18
C ARG A 145 0.13 5.74 -15.38
N ARG A 146 -0.60 4.88 -14.68
CA ARG A 146 -1.76 5.30 -13.88
C ARG A 146 -1.36 6.17 -12.70
N LEU A 147 -0.27 5.84 -12.02
CA LEU A 147 0.25 6.64 -10.91
C LEU A 147 0.73 8.02 -11.38
N GLN A 148 1.37 8.11 -12.56
CA GLN A 148 1.70 9.39 -13.17
C GLN A 148 0.46 10.26 -13.41
N ARG A 149 -0.65 9.69 -13.89
CA ARG A 149 -1.92 10.43 -14.05
C ARG A 149 -2.49 10.88 -12.71
N CYS A 150 -2.42 10.03 -11.68
CA CYS A 150 -2.87 10.40 -10.34
C CYS A 150 -2.06 11.57 -9.77
N HIS A 151 -0.75 11.59 -10.02
CA HIS A 151 0.12 12.67 -9.58
C HIS A 151 -0.11 13.97 -10.36
N GLN A 152 -0.30 13.89 -11.69
CA GLN A 152 -0.58 15.07 -12.53
C GLN A 152 -1.94 15.72 -12.21
N MET A 153 -2.93 14.95 -11.76
CA MET A 153 -4.22 15.50 -11.30
C MET A 153 -4.17 16.18 -9.92
N ALA A 154 -3.09 16.02 -9.15
CA ALA A 154 -2.93 16.62 -7.82
C ALA A 154 -2.25 18.00 -7.87
N LEU A 155 -1.77 18.44 -9.03
CA LEU A 155 -1.21 19.77 -9.22
C LEU A 155 -2.30 20.68 -9.81
N PRO A 156 -2.80 21.71 -9.10
CA PRO A 156 -3.63 22.72 -9.72
C PRO A 156 -2.82 23.37 -10.84
N GLY A 157 -3.38 23.40 -12.04
CA GLY A 157 -2.77 24.05 -13.19
C GLY A 157 -2.30 25.44 -12.79
N ARG A 158 -1.01 25.72 -12.96
CA ARG A 158 -0.57 27.10 -13.15
C ARG A 158 -1.33 27.61 -14.36
N GLY A 159 -2.41 28.34 -14.10
CA GLY A 159 -3.06 29.16 -15.10
C GLY A 159 -1.97 30.03 -15.71
N SER A 160 -1.72 29.83 -16.99
CA SER A 160 -1.01 30.78 -17.82
C SER A 160 -1.77 32.10 -17.72
N ASP A 161 -1.17 33.07 -17.06
CA ASP A 161 -1.48 34.48 -17.20
C ASP A 161 -1.17 34.83 -18.67
N HIS A 162 -2.22 34.93 -19.50
CA HIS A 162 -2.13 35.62 -20.77
C HIS A 162 -2.54 37.06 -20.51
N GLY A 163 -1.52 37.92 -20.49
CA GLY A 163 -1.69 39.37 -20.57
C GLY A 163 -2.16 39.83 -21.94
#